data_AF-X6FIK3-F1
#
_entry.id   AF-X6FIK3-F1
#
_cell.length_a   1.000
_cell.length_b   1.000
_cell.length_c   1.000
_cell.angle_alpha   90.00
_cell.angle_beta   90.00
_cell.angle_gamma   90.00
#
_symmetry.space_group_name_H-M   'P 1'
#
loop_
_entity.id
_entity.type
_entity.pdbx_description
1 polymer ?
#
loop_
_entity_poly.entity_id
_entity_poly.type
_entity_poly.pdbx_seq_one_letter_code
_entity_poly.pdbx_strand_id
1 'polypeptide(L)'
;MLQCNMASYETSIIKSSRIECLDGLRALAAIWVLVGHCMLLTGWQIPIVSEPDLGVDLFIMLSGFLMVFHYQLRQEKEPWQRPETWLKFWTRRYFRIAPLFYVMLFLALALGPYLYDCRIIIDDFLSRSHQAPERYLDGSLKNIVAHLTFLFG
;
A
#
# COMPACT_ATOMS: atom_id res chain seq x y z
N MET A 1 -38.48 -27.36 8.99
CA MET A 1 -37.02 -27.50 9.24
C MET A 1 -36.17 -27.14 8.02
N LEU A 2 -36.62 -27.40 6.78
CA LEU A 2 -35.85 -27.11 5.55
C LEU A 2 -35.76 -25.61 5.18
N GLN A 3 -36.82 -24.80 5.38
CA GLN A 3 -36.77 -23.36 5.10
C GLN A 3 -35.71 -22.58 5.93
N CYS A 4 -35.44 -22.98 7.18
CA CYS A 4 -34.49 -22.29 8.06
C CYS A 4 -33.02 -22.52 7.65
N ASN A 5 -32.73 -23.68 7.02
CA ASN A 5 -31.40 -24.03 6.55
C ASN A 5 -31.07 -23.38 5.19
N MET A 6 -32.08 -23.11 4.35
CA MET A 6 -31.88 -22.40 3.08
C MET A 6 -31.54 -20.93 3.31
N ALA A 7 -32.27 -20.24 4.20
CA ALA A 7 -32.02 -18.83 4.50
C ALA A 7 -30.63 -18.58 5.11
N SER A 8 -30.15 -19.51 5.95
CA SER A 8 -28.80 -19.44 6.53
C SER A 8 -27.70 -19.73 5.50
N TYR A 9 -27.93 -20.66 4.56
CA TYR A 9 -27.02 -20.90 3.44
C TYR A 9 -26.93 -19.69 2.49
N GLU A 10 -28.06 -19.13 2.05
CA GLU A 10 -28.06 -17.93 1.19
C GLU A 10 -27.34 -16.74 1.84
N THR A 11 -27.57 -16.52 3.14
CA THR A 11 -26.88 -15.45 3.88
C THR A 11 -25.37 -15.68 3.93
N SER A 12 -24.92 -16.94 4.07
CA SER A 12 -23.50 -17.28 4.07
C SER A 12 -22.82 -17.08 2.70
N ILE A 13 -23.52 -17.41 1.61
CA ILE A 13 -23.05 -17.22 0.24
C ILE A 13 -22.94 -15.73 -0.10
N ILE A 14 -23.95 -14.91 0.25
CA ILE A 14 -23.91 -13.45 0.05
C ILE A 14 -22.80 -12.79 0.87
N LYS A 15 -22.47 -13.35 2.05
CA LYS A 15 -21.38 -12.85 2.90
C LYS A 15 -20.00 -13.16 2.30
N SER A 16 -19.79 -14.37 1.76
CA SER A 16 -18.53 -14.74 1.08
C SER A 16 -18.32 -13.91 -0.18
N SER A 17 -19.35 -13.81 -1.04
CA SER A 17 -19.25 -13.09 -2.32
C SER A 17 -18.96 -11.60 -2.15
N ARG A 18 -19.45 -10.97 -1.07
CA ARG A 18 -19.14 -9.57 -0.75
C ARG A 18 -17.68 -9.35 -0.40
N ILE A 19 -17.08 -10.26 0.37
CA ILE A 19 -15.67 -10.19 0.77
C ILE A 19 -14.78 -10.41 -0.46
N GLU A 20 -15.16 -11.36 -1.32
CA GLU A 20 -14.46 -11.64 -2.58
C GLU A 20 -14.51 -10.44 -3.55
N CYS A 21 -15.65 -9.73 -3.63
CA CYS A 21 -15.77 -8.51 -4.42
C CYS A 21 -14.83 -7.39 -3.94
N LEU A 22 -14.68 -7.23 -2.63
CA LEU A 22 -13.74 -6.27 -2.04
C LEU A 22 -12.28 -6.62 -2.32
N ASP A 23 -11.93 -7.90 -2.27
CA ASP A 23 -10.60 -8.36 -2.69
C ASP A 23 -10.38 -8.14 -4.20
N GLY A 24 -11.42 -8.30 -5.03
CA GLY A 24 -11.40 -7.97 -6.46
C GLY A 24 -11.19 -6.48 -6.74
N LEU A 25 -11.85 -5.61 -5.99
CA LEU A 25 -11.63 -4.15 -6.05
C LEU A 25 -10.20 -3.77 -5.67
N ARG A 26 -9.61 -4.45 -4.68
CA ARG A 26 -8.20 -4.26 -4.32
C ARG A 26 -7.26 -4.67 -5.46
N ALA A 27 -7.56 -5.79 -6.13
CA ALA A 27 -6.79 -6.21 -7.30
C ALA A 27 -6.90 -5.19 -8.46
N LEU A 28 -8.09 -4.63 -8.69
CA LEU A 28 -8.30 -3.58 -9.67
C LEU A 28 -7.51 -2.30 -9.33
N ALA A 29 -7.52 -1.88 -8.06
CA ALA A 29 -6.72 -0.76 -7.59
C ALA A 29 -5.21 -1.01 -7.79
N ALA A 30 -4.72 -2.22 -7.52
CA ALA A 30 -3.32 -2.58 -7.77
C ALA A 30 -2.94 -2.55 -9.26
N ILE A 31 -3.85 -3.00 -10.15
CA ILE A 31 -3.66 -2.90 -11.60
C ILE A 31 -3.62 -1.43 -12.04
N TRP A 32 -4.49 -0.59 -11.49
CA TRP A 32 -4.47 0.85 -11.75
C TRP A 32 -3.11 1.45 -11.38
N VAL A 33 -2.58 1.15 -10.20
CA VAL A 33 -1.25 1.63 -9.77
C VAL A 33 -0.16 1.20 -10.75
N LEU A 34 -0.18 -0.07 -11.17
CA LEU A 34 0.79 -0.58 -12.14
C LEU A 34 0.70 0.16 -13.48
N VAL A 35 -0.50 0.34 -14.00
CA VAL A 35 -0.74 1.06 -15.26
C VAL A 35 -0.28 2.53 -15.14
N GLY A 36 -0.59 3.20 -14.03
CA GLY A 36 -0.14 4.57 -13.78
C GLY A 36 1.38 4.71 -13.78
N HIS A 37 2.10 3.77 -13.16
CA HIS A 37 3.57 3.74 -13.21
C HIS A 37 4.12 3.46 -14.61
N CYS A 38 3.51 2.54 -15.37
CA CYS A 38 3.88 2.26 -16.75
C CYS A 38 3.69 3.50 -17.66
N MET A 39 2.61 4.26 -17.45
CA MET A 39 2.32 5.48 -18.20
C MET A 39 3.33 6.61 -17.87
N LEU A 40 3.71 6.72 -16.61
CA LEU A 40 4.74 7.67 -16.15
C LEU A 40 6.10 7.40 -16.82
N LEU A 41 6.46 6.11 -17.00
CA LEU A 41 7.71 5.70 -17.65
C LEU A 41 7.68 5.80 -19.18
N THR A 42 6.51 5.76 -19.81
CA THR A 42 6.34 5.82 -21.28
C THR A 42 6.02 7.21 -21.81
N GLY A 43 5.78 8.20 -20.93
CA GLY A 43 5.48 9.58 -21.32
C GLY A 43 4.06 9.81 -21.81
N TRP A 44 3.22 8.77 -21.81
CA TRP A 44 1.83 8.87 -22.24
C TRP A 44 0.97 9.45 -21.10
N GLN A 45 0.43 10.66 -21.29
CA GLN A 45 -0.37 11.34 -20.25
C GLN A 45 -1.88 11.27 -20.56
N ILE A 46 -2.59 10.32 -19.95
CA ILE A 46 -4.06 10.39 -19.77
C ILE A 46 -4.34 10.93 -18.36
N PRO A 47 -4.98 12.10 -18.19
CA PRO A 47 -5.04 12.84 -16.93
C PRO A 47 -5.68 12.08 -15.74
N ILE A 48 -6.50 11.06 -15.98
CA ILE A 48 -7.13 10.25 -14.91
C ILE A 48 -6.29 9.03 -14.52
N VAL A 49 -5.54 8.46 -15.47
CA VAL A 49 -4.80 7.19 -15.27
C VAL A 49 -3.30 7.44 -15.02
N SER A 50 -2.80 8.62 -15.38
CA SER A 50 -1.39 8.97 -15.25
C SER A 50 -0.98 9.41 -13.85
N GLU A 51 -1.94 9.56 -12.93
CA GLU A 51 -1.68 9.87 -11.53
C GLU A 51 -1.76 8.55 -10.73
N PRO A 52 -0.62 7.87 -10.51
CA PRO A 52 -0.61 6.61 -9.77
C PRO A 52 -1.08 6.77 -8.31
N ASP A 53 -1.00 7.98 -7.77
CA ASP A 53 -1.35 8.33 -6.39
C ASP A 53 -2.82 7.98 -6.08
N LEU A 54 -3.75 8.27 -6.99
CA LEU A 54 -5.17 7.92 -6.82
C LEU A 54 -5.41 6.41 -6.70
N GLY A 55 -4.64 5.61 -7.45
CA GLY A 55 -4.71 4.15 -7.37
C GLY A 55 -4.19 3.62 -6.03
N VAL A 56 -3.11 4.22 -5.51
CA VAL A 56 -2.52 3.87 -4.22
C VAL A 56 -3.47 4.23 -3.09
N ASP A 57 -4.07 5.43 -3.14
CA ASP A 57 -5.04 5.88 -2.14
C ASP A 57 -6.26 4.95 -2.06
N LEU A 58 -6.80 4.55 -3.21
CA LEU A 58 -7.89 3.58 -3.27
C LEU A 58 -7.48 2.23 -2.69
N PHE A 59 -6.29 1.72 -3.04
CA PHE A 59 -5.77 0.46 -2.52
C PHE A 59 -5.60 0.48 -0.99
N ILE A 60 -5.04 1.56 -0.45
CA ILE A 60 -4.83 1.73 0.99
C ILE A 60 -6.18 1.85 1.71
N MET A 61 -7.12 2.62 1.17
CA MET A 61 -8.46 2.79 1.74
C MET A 61 -9.22 1.46 1.81
N LEU A 62 -9.23 0.69 0.71
CA LEU A 62 -9.85 -0.64 0.66
C LEU A 62 -9.19 -1.62 1.63
N SER A 63 -7.86 -1.60 1.72
CA SER A 63 -7.11 -2.45 2.65
C SER A 63 -7.42 -2.13 4.11
N GLY A 64 -7.55 -0.85 4.45
CA GLY A 64 -7.96 -0.39 5.79
C GLY A 64 -9.38 -0.83 6.14
N PHE A 65 -10.31 -0.62 5.22
CA PHE A 65 -11.71 -1.03 5.38
C PHE A 65 -11.84 -2.54 5.59
N LEU A 66 -11.20 -3.35 4.74
CA LEU A 66 -11.27 -4.81 4.84
C LEU A 66 -10.64 -5.31 6.15
N MET A 67 -9.58 -4.65 6.61
CA MET A 67 -8.94 -5.02 7.88
C MET A 67 -9.87 -4.79 9.09
N VAL A 68 -10.61 -3.69 9.11
CA VAL A 68 -11.62 -3.42 10.15
C VAL A 68 -12.80 -4.39 10.02
N PHE A 69 -13.26 -4.66 8.79
CA PHE A 69 -14.35 -5.59 8.52
C PHE A 69 -14.05 -7.02 8.98
N HIS A 70 -12.88 -7.56 8.66
CA HIS A 70 -12.45 -8.89 9.09
C HIS A 70 -12.32 -8.99 10.61
N TYR A 71 -11.92 -7.88 11.25
CA TYR A 71 -11.84 -7.81 12.69
C TYR A 71 -13.24 -7.80 13.33
N GLN A 72 -14.17 -6.98 12.82
CA GLN A 72 -15.57 -6.98 13.31
C GLN A 72 -16.18 -8.38 13.24
N LEU A 73 -15.83 -9.15 12.20
CA LEU A 73 -16.27 -10.53 12.06
C LEU A 73 -15.73 -11.48 13.14
N ARG A 74 -14.58 -11.15 13.75
CA ARG A 74 -13.96 -11.91 14.85
C ARG A 74 -14.26 -11.36 16.24
N GLN A 75 -15.09 -10.32 16.34
CA GLN A 75 -15.43 -9.66 17.60
C GLN A 75 -15.98 -10.63 18.65
N GLU A 76 -16.71 -11.68 18.23
CA GLU A 76 -17.23 -12.71 19.13
C GLU A 76 -16.13 -13.54 19.81
N LYS A 77 -14.98 -13.74 19.15
CA LYS A 77 -13.82 -14.47 19.69
C LYS A 77 -12.81 -13.54 20.37
N GLU A 78 -12.74 -12.29 19.95
CA GLU A 78 -11.76 -11.30 20.39
C GLU A 78 -12.43 -9.94 20.70
N PRO A 79 -12.96 -9.74 21.93
CA PRO A 79 -13.72 -8.53 22.27
C PRO A 79 -12.85 -7.26 22.25
N TRP A 80 -13.42 -6.18 21.69
CA TRP A 80 -12.77 -4.86 21.51
C TRP A 80 -12.38 -4.16 22.82
N GLN A 81 -13.04 -4.53 23.92
CA GLN A 81 -12.83 -3.93 25.24
C GLN A 81 -11.47 -4.29 25.85
N ARG A 82 -10.78 -5.32 25.30
CA ARG A 82 -9.47 -5.71 25.79
C ARG A 82 -8.35 -5.00 25.02
N PRO A 83 -7.47 -4.24 25.70
CA PRO A 83 -6.36 -3.54 25.07
C PRO A 83 -5.34 -4.52 24.43
N GLU A 84 -5.26 -5.74 24.95
CA GLU A 84 -4.42 -6.81 24.41
C GLU A 84 -4.74 -7.16 22.95
N THR A 85 -6.02 -7.11 22.57
CA THR A 85 -6.46 -7.44 21.21
C THR A 85 -6.04 -6.35 20.22
N TRP A 86 -6.14 -5.09 20.63
CA TRP A 86 -5.63 -3.94 19.88
C TRP A 86 -4.11 -4.02 19.68
N LEU A 87 -3.37 -4.29 20.75
CA LEU A 87 -1.91 -4.47 20.68
C LEU A 87 -1.53 -5.62 19.74
N LYS A 88 -2.21 -6.77 19.82
CA LYS A 88 -1.98 -7.92 18.92
C LYS A 88 -2.27 -7.59 17.46
N PHE A 89 -3.29 -6.76 17.20
CA PHE A 89 -3.63 -6.32 15.85
C PHE A 89 -2.56 -5.40 15.26
N TRP A 90 -2.18 -4.35 15.99
CA TRP A 90 -1.20 -3.37 15.53
C TRP A 90 0.21 -3.96 15.42
N THR A 91 0.61 -4.84 16.35
CA THR A 91 1.90 -5.54 16.28
C THR A 91 2.01 -6.41 15.03
N ARG A 92 0.99 -7.23 14.72
CA ARG A 92 0.98 -8.05 13.48
C ARG A 92 1.09 -7.20 12.22
N ARG A 93 0.44 -6.03 12.20
CA ARG A 93 0.50 -5.08 11.08
C ARG A 93 1.91 -4.48 10.97
N TYR A 94 2.46 -4.01 12.09
CA TYR A 94 3.79 -3.41 12.15
C TYR A 94 4.87 -4.40 11.69
N PHE A 95 4.87 -5.63 12.20
CA PHE A 95 5.83 -6.67 11.81
C PHE A 95 5.71 -7.14 10.36
N ARG A 96 4.60 -6.83 9.65
CA ARG A 96 4.48 -7.13 8.22
C ARG A 96 5.06 -6.02 7.34
N ILE A 97 4.89 -4.76 7.74
CA ILE A 97 5.28 -3.58 6.95
C ILE A 97 6.73 -3.17 7.26
N ALA A 98 7.12 -3.22 8.53
CA ALA A 98 8.43 -2.77 8.99
C ALA A 98 9.62 -3.52 8.35
N PRO A 99 9.61 -4.86 8.19
CA PRO A 99 10.74 -5.56 7.58
C PRO A 99 10.95 -5.10 6.14
N LEU A 100 9.86 -4.98 5.37
CA LEU A 100 9.94 -4.52 3.98
C LEU A 100 10.41 -3.07 3.92
N PHE A 101 9.93 -2.20 4.81
CA PHE A 101 10.36 -0.81 4.89
C PHE A 101 11.87 -0.70 5.15
N TYR A 102 12.41 -1.40 6.15
CA TYR A 102 13.84 -1.33 6.46
C TYR A 102 14.72 -1.90 5.35
N VAL A 103 14.27 -2.97 4.67
CA VAL A 103 14.95 -3.51 3.51
C VAL A 103 14.96 -2.48 2.37
N MET A 104 13.82 -1.89 2.04
CA MET A 104 13.73 -0.85 1.00
C MET A 104 14.56 0.38 1.34
N LEU A 105 14.58 0.80 2.62
CA LEU A 105 15.42 1.91 3.08
C LEU A 105 16.90 1.61 2.89
N PHE A 106 17.35 0.41 3.25
CA PHE A 106 18.73 -0.01 3.02
C PHE A 106 19.07 -0.01 1.53
N LEU A 107 18.21 -0.57 0.67
CA LEU A 107 18.43 -0.55 -0.78
C LEU A 107 18.48 0.89 -1.32
N ALA A 108 17.60 1.78 -0.85
CA ALA A 108 17.58 3.17 -1.29
C ALA A 108 18.87 3.91 -0.93
N LEU A 109 19.42 3.69 0.27
CA LEU A 109 20.69 4.29 0.69
C LEU A 109 21.89 3.67 -0.05
N ALA A 110 21.89 2.35 -0.27
CA ALA A 110 22.99 1.64 -0.93
C ALA A 110 23.04 1.88 -2.44
N LEU A 111 21.88 1.96 -3.10
CA LEU A 111 21.74 2.13 -4.55
C LEU A 111 21.44 3.58 -4.95
N GLY A 112 21.43 4.54 -4.01
CA GLY A 112 21.09 5.94 -4.26
C GLY A 112 21.78 6.56 -5.48
N PRO A 113 23.12 6.47 -5.61
CA PRO A 113 23.84 6.99 -6.77
C PRO A 113 23.45 6.32 -8.09
N TYR A 114 23.32 5.00 -8.09
CA TYR A 114 22.91 4.24 -9.28
C TYR A 114 21.48 4.60 -9.72
N LEU A 115 20.56 4.76 -8.76
CA LEU A 115 19.19 5.17 -9.01
C LEU A 115 19.12 6.60 -9.57
N TYR A 116 19.99 7.49 -9.09
CA TYR A 116 20.09 8.86 -9.60
C TYR A 116 20.54 8.87 -11.06
N ASP A 117 21.59 8.13 -11.41
CA ASP A 117 22.11 8.04 -12.78
C ASP A 117 21.04 7.50 -13.75
N CYS A 118 20.33 6.44 -13.35
CA CYS A 118 19.20 5.92 -14.14
C CYS A 118 18.08 6.96 -14.31
N ARG A 119 17.77 7.74 -13.26
CA ARG A 119 16.74 8.78 -13.30
C ARG A 119 17.09 9.93 -14.23
N ILE A 120 18.35 10.37 -14.23
CA ILE A 120 18.81 11.42 -15.15
C ILE A 120 18.66 10.97 -16.61
N ILE A 121 19.01 9.73 -16.93
CA ILE A 121 18.84 9.18 -18.29
C ILE A 121 17.36 9.16 -18.70
N ILE A 122 16.46 8.77 -17.79
CA ILE A 122 15.02 8.74 -18.06
C ILE A 122 14.46 10.15 -18.21
N ASP A 123 14.83 11.08 -17.34
CA ASP A 123 14.33 12.46 -17.38
C ASP A 123 14.81 13.18 -18.65
N ASP A 124 16.05 12.95 -19.08
CA ASP A 124 16.61 13.45 -20.35
C ASP A 124 15.85 12.88 -21.56
N PHE A 125 15.63 11.56 -21.58
CA PHE A 125 14.83 10.90 -22.63
C PHE A 125 13.38 11.43 -22.69
N LEU A 126 12.79 11.72 -21.52
CA LEU A 126 11.41 12.21 -21.40
C LEU A 126 11.31 13.74 -21.48
N SER A 127 12.42 14.46 -21.69
CA SER A 127 12.50 15.92 -21.67
C SER A 127 11.86 16.56 -20.42
N ARG A 128 12.00 15.91 -19.25
CA ARG A 128 11.53 16.41 -17.95
C ARG A 128 12.65 17.12 -17.21
N SER A 129 12.29 18.05 -16.32
CA SER A 129 13.25 18.70 -15.43
C SER A 129 13.88 17.69 -14.49
N HIS A 130 15.22 17.67 -14.44
CA HIS A 130 15.97 16.81 -13.54
C HIS A 130 15.59 17.04 -12.09
N GLN A 131 15.37 15.96 -11.35
CA GLN A 131 15.19 16.01 -9.91
C GLN A 131 16.49 16.45 -9.21
N ALA A 132 16.36 17.17 -8.09
CA ALA A 132 17.51 17.63 -7.32
C ALA A 132 18.41 16.45 -6.88
N PRO A 133 19.74 16.51 -7.07
CA PRO A 133 20.66 15.43 -6.72
C PRO A 133 20.61 15.06 -5.23
N GLU A 134 20.36 16.06 -4.38
CA GLU A 134 20.23 15.94 -2.93
C GLU A 134 19.16 14.91 -2.52
N ARG A 135 18.10 14.72 -3.34
CA ARG A 135 17.02 13.77 -3.05
C ARG A 135 17.49 12.30 -3.03
N TYR A 136 18.53 11.98 -3.78
CA TYR A 136 19.04 10.60 -3.92
C TYR A 136 20.43 10.40 -3.31
N LEU A 137 21.21 11.48 -3.20
CA LEU A 137 22.60 11.44 -2.76
C LEU A 137 22.78 11.90 -1.31
N ASP A 138 21.74 12.41 -0.64
CA ASP A 138 21.83 12.83 0.77
C ASP A 138 21.89 11.62 1.72
N GLY A 139 23.10 11.15 1.99
CA GLY A 139 23.40 10.16 3.02
C GLY A 139 23.66 10.75 4.42
N SER A 140 23.29 12.01 4.68
CA SER A 140 23.54 12.65 5.96
C SER A 140 22.93 11.86 7.13
N LEU A 141 23.62 11.84 8.27
CA LEU A 141 23.10 11.22 9.49
C LEU A 141 21.74 11.80 9.89
N LYS A 142 21.47 13.09 9.63
CA LYS A 142 20.17 13.69 9.88
C LYS A 142 19.08 13.07 9.00
N ASN A 143 19.38 12.83 7.72
CA ASN A 143 18.45 12.22 6.78
C ASN A 143 18.18 10.75 7.16
N ILE A 144 19.23 10.00 7.50
CA ILE A 144 19.11 8.60 7.93
C ILE A 144 18.30 8.50 9.23
N VAL A 145 18.58 9.35 10.23
CA VAL A 145 17.85 9.37 11.51
C VAL A 145 16.40 9.77 11.29
N ALA A 146 16.14 10.80 10.47
CA ALA A 146 14.78 11.15 10.07
C ALA A 146 14.07 9.91 9.51
N HIS A 147 14.69 9.22 8.53
CA HIS A 147 14.22 8.00 7.86
C HIS A 147 13.97 6.79 8.78
N LEU A 148 14.78 6.63 9.83
CA LEU A 148 14.61 5.57 10.82
C LEU A 148 13.49 5.85 11.83
N THR A 149 13.26 7.13 12.15
CA THR A 149 12.33 7.57 13.18
C THR A 149 10.93 7.90 12.66
N PHE A 150 10.68 7.79 11.36
CA PHE A 150 9.41 8.21 10.76
C PHE A 150 9.10 9.71 10.93
N LEU A 151 10.12 10.54 11.13
CA LEU A 151 10.02 12.00 11.31
C LEU A 151 10.11 12.79 10.00
N PHE A 152 9.99 12.12 8.86
CA PHE A 152 10.04 12.76 7.54
C PHE A 152 8.73 13.52 7.30
N GLY A 153 8.86 14.81 6.99
CA GLY A 153 7.79 15.73 6.60
C GLY A 153 8.35 16.76 5.63
#